data_AF-A0A343VRI3-F1
#
_entry.id   AF-A0A343VRI3-F1
#
_cell.length_a   1.000
_cell.length_b   1.000
_cell.length_c   1.000
_cell.angle_alpha   90.00
_cell.angle_beta   90.00
_cell.angle_gamma   90.00
#
_symmetry.space_group_name_H-M   'P 1'
#
loop_
_entity.id
_entity.type
_entity.pdbx_description
1 polymer ?
#
loop_
_entity_poly.entity_id
_entity_poly.type
_entity_poly.pdbx_seq_one_letter_code
_entity_poly.pdbx_strand_id
1 'polypeptide(L)'
;MPPIPPRAGTQLEKVYRALTHGDDPDALLKAAYELIELIDRADNWDSLAGVRLLCEILSTPYYFTVATVHCVVQALKSCDPRHLFRFPEITGLQLPDANLEHAGIDLAEASLKSANLAGASLAGKTVAQANLSGAVLNHADCAKSRFVGGEAHGARFIDAKCDGATFREGFSAVGADFTTARLVGATFDNVDLRGATLIGANLSDATFENVDLRGANLTGAICSYEKWTNVDTTGVITNGQPIPRWLSE
;
A
#
# COMPACT_ATOMS: atom_id res chain seq x y z
N MET A 1 -5.67 4.39 18.01
CA MET A 1 -7.00 3.82 18.33
C MET A 1 -6.77 2.46 18.98
N PRO A 2 -7.55 2.05 20.00
CA PRO A 2 -7.40 0.71 20.57
C PRO A 2 -7.63 -0.37 19.49
N PRO A 3 -6.93 -1.51 19.56
CA PRO A 3 -7.12 -2.62 18.62
C PRO A 3 -8.58 -3.07 18.61
N ILE A 4 -9.13 -3.37 17.43
CA ILE A 4 -10.52 -3.87 17.36
C ILE A 4 -10.49 -5.37 17.69
N PRO A 5 -11.21 -5.81 18.74
CA PRO A 5 -11.23 -7.22 19.11
C PRO A 5 -11.87 -8.06 17.99
N PRO A 6 -11.34 -9.28 17.74
CA PRO A 6 -11.96 -10.25 16.84
C PRO A 6 -13.38 -10.65 17.28
N ARG A 7 -14.11 -11.33 16.39
CA ARG A 7 -15.44 -11.87 16.71
C ARG A 7 -15.38 -12.80 17.92
N ALA A 8 -16.34 -12.65 18.83
CA ALA A 8 -16.40 -13.46 20.04
C ALA A 8 -16.58 -14.96 19.72
N GLY A 9 -15.97 -15.83 20.52
CA GLY A 9 -16.01 -17.29 20.39
C GLY A 9 -15.07 -17.87 19.33
N THR A 10 -14.32 -17.04 18.60
CA THR A 10 -13.38 -17.50 17.57
C THR A 10 -12.04 -17.94 18.15
N GLN A 11 -11.29 -18.74 17.38
CA GLN A 11 -9.91 -19.07 17.75
C GLN A 11 -9.03 -17.81 17.76
N LEU A 12 -9.27 -16.88 16.84
CA LEU A 12 -8.57 -15.60 16.77
C LEU A 12 -8.80 -14.74 18.01
N GLU A 13 -10.00 -14.76 18.62
CA GLU A 13 -10.24 -14.05 19.88
C GLU A 13 -9.35 -14.59 21.02
N LYS A 14 -9.15 -15.91 21.10
CA LYS A 14 -8.26 -16.50 22.12
C LYS A 14 -6.82 -16.04 21.92
N VAL A 15 -6.35 -16.04 20.67
CA VAL A 15 -5.02 -15.54 20.29
C VAL A 15 -4.89 -14.05 20.63
N TYR A 16 -5.88 -13.23 20.26
CA TYR A 16 -5.93 -11.82 20.61
C TYR A 16 -5.81 -11.57 22.12
N ARG A 17 -6.60 -12.28 22.93
CA ARG A 17 -6.54 -12.15 24.39
C ARG A 17 -5.17 -12.54 24.95
N ALA A 18 -4.59 -13.62 24.44
CA ALA A 18 -3.25 -14.05 24.84
C ALA A 18 -2.18 -13.00 24.50
N LEU A 19 -2.24 -12.41 23.30
CA LEU A 19 -1.27 -11.39 22.86
C LEU A 19 -1.47 -10.02 23.56
N THR A 20 -2.69 -9.73 24.02
CA THR A 20 -3.03 -8.44 24.67
C THR A 20 -2.80 -8.46 26.18
N HIS A 21 -3.02 -9.60 26.85
CA HIS A 21 -3.01 -9.70 28.31
C HIS A 21 -2.01 -10.73 28.85
N GLY A 22 -1.26 -11.42 27.99
CA GLY A 22 -0.24 -12.37 28.41
C GLY A 22 1.04 -11.67 28.85
N ASP A 23 1.59 -12.14 29.97
CA ASP A 23 2.89 -11.67 30.49
C ASP A 23 3.99 -12.74 30.35
N ASP A 24 3.61 -13.99 30.02
CA ASP A 24 4.52 -15.12 29.86
C ASP A 24 5.10 -15.18 28.44
N PRO A 25 6.43 -15.09 28.26
CA PRO A 25 7.06 -15.07 26.93
C PRO A 25 6.79 -16.32 26.09
N ASP A 26 6.72 -17.50 26.69
CA ASP A 26 6.49 -18.76 25.97
C ASP A 26 5.03 -18.84 25.47
N ALA A 27 4.06 -18.44 26.30
CA ALA A 27 2.67 -18.32 25.89
C ALA A 27 2.47 -17.26 24.80
N LEU A 28 3.13 -16.10 24.91
CA LEU A 28 3.10 -15.05 23.88
C LEU A 28 3.67 -15.53 22.56
N LEU A 29 4.82 -16.22 22.59
CA LEU A 29 5.44 -16.78 21.40
C LEU A 29 4.55 -17.84 20.75
N LYS A 30 3.94 -18.72 21.57
CA LYS A 30 2.97 -19.70 21.07
C LYS A 30 1.76 -19.05 20.41
N ALA A 31 1.19 -18.01 21.03
CA ALA A 31 0.07 -17.26 20.46
C ALA A 31 0.46 -16.53 19.17
N ALA A 32 1.71 -16.03 19.07
CA ALA A 32 2.22 -15.41 17.86
C ALA A 32 2.33 -16.41 16.69
N TYR A 33 2.81 -17.63 16.93
CA TYR A 33 2.81 -18.69 15.91
C TYR A 33 1.38 -19.10 15.52
N GLU A 34 0.47 -19.20 16.49
CA GLU A 34 -0.93 -19.51 16.21
C GLU A 34 -1.60 -18.41 15.38
N LEU A 35 -1.28 -17.14 15.61
CA LEU A 35 -1.74 -16.02 14.78
C LEU A 35 -1.28 -16.19 13.33
N ILE A 36 0.01 -16.47 13.10
CA ILE A 36 0.54 -16.64 11.74
C ILE A 36 -0.06 -17.87 11.07
N GLU A 37 -0.24 -18.95 11.81
CA GLU A 37 -0.88 -20.16 11.30
C GLU A 37 -2.36 -19.91 10.94
N LEU A 38 -3.11 -19.12 11.72
CA LEU A 38 -4.47 -18.71 11.36
C LEU A 38 -4.51 -17.84 10.10
N ILE A 39 -3.50 -17.01 9.88
CA ILE A 39 -3.35 -16.25 8.63
C ILE A 39 -3.10 -17.21 7.47
N ASP A 40 -2.11 -18.10 7.58
CA ASP A 40 -1.66 -19.00 6.51
C ASP A 40 -2.71 -20.06 6.12
N ARG A 41 -3.59 -20.46 7.04
CA ARG A 41 -4.49 -21.61 6.86
C ARG A 41 -5.74 -21.40 6.01
N ALA A 42 -6.18 -20.18 5.64
CA ALA A 42 -7.48 -20.08 4.95
C ALA A 42 -7.80 -18.80 4.17
N ASP A 43 -8.52 -19.00 3.05
CA ASP A 43 -9.36 -18.02 2.36
C ASP A 43 -10.65 -17.74 3.15
N ASN A 44 -10.56 -17.28 4.40
CA ASN A 44 -11.74 -16.96 5.23
C ASN A 44 -11.61 -15.63 6.01
N TRP A 45 -12.73 -15.16 6.56
CA TRP A 45 -12.81 -13.89 7.29
C TRP A 45 -11.92 -13.80 8.52
N ASP A 46 -11.59 -14.92 9.17
CA ASP A 46 -10.72 -14.94 10.35
C ASP A 46 -9.26 -14.71 9.95
N SER A 47 -8.84 -15.13 8.76
CA SER A 47 -7.50 -14.85 8.23
C SER A 47 -7.31 -13.36 7.91
N LEU A 48 -8.34 -12.70 7.35
CA LEU A 48 -8.37 -11.23 7.18
C LEU A 48 -8.26 -10.49 8.52
N ALA A 49 -9.04 -10.92 9.52
CA ALA A 49 -8.97 -10.36 10.86
C ALA A 49 -7.62 -10.64 11.54
N GLY A 50 -6.99 -11.78 11.24
CA GLY A 50 -5.65 -12.13 11.67
C GLY A 50 -4.58 -11.22 11.07
N VAL A 51 -4.62 -11.00 9.76
CA VAL A 51 -3.72 -10.05 9.07
C VAL A 51 -3.88 -8.63 9.65
N ARG A 52 -5.12 -8.22 9.92
CA ARG A 52 -5.41 -6.95 10.56
C ARG A 52 -4.83 -6.85 11.96
N LEU A 53 -5.03 -7.87 12.81
CA LEU A 53 -4.45 -7.91 14.16
C LEU A 53 -2.92 -7.90 14.11
N LEU A 54 -2.32 -8.67 13.21
CA LEU A 54 -0.88 -8.68 12.99
C LEU A 54 -0.37 -7.26 12.70
N CYS A 55 -1.03 -6.56 11.78
CA CYS A 55 -0.67 -5.18 11.45
C CYS A 55 -0.91 -4.23 12.63
N GLU A 56 -2.00 -4.37 13.39
CA GLU A 56 -2.25 -3.56 14.60
C GLU A 56 -1.14 -3.74 15.64
N ILE A 57 -0.69 -4.98 15.88
CA ILE A 57 0.42 -5.27 16.81
C ILE A 57 1.70 -4.57 16.39
N LEU A 58 2.04 -4.65 15.10
CA LEU A 58 3.28 -4.08 14.56
C LEU A 58 3.21 -2.56 14.44
N SER A 59 2.00 -2.00 14.29
CA SER A 59 1.79 -0.56 14.11
C SER A 59 1.56 0.21 15.40
N THR A 60 1.04 -0.44 16.44
CA THR A 60 0.63 0.21 17.71
C THR A 60 1.32 -0.40 18.93
N PRO A 61 2.66 -0.28 19.05
CA PRO A 61 3.43 -0.90 20.15
C PRO A 61 3.15 -0.29 21.54
N TYR A 62 2.25 0.69 21.64
CA TYR A 62 1.78 1.25 22.91
C TYR A 62 0.54 0.54 23.47
N TYR A 63 -0.20 -0.21 22.63
CA TYR A 63 -1.31 -1.05 23.09
C TYR A 63 -0.90 -2.50 23.34
N PHE A 64 0.21 -2.94 22.74
CA PHE A 64 0.78 -4.26 22.95
C PHE A 64 2.10 -4.13 23.70
N THR A 65 2.43 -5.09 24.55
CA THR A 65 3.70 -5.04 25.28
C THR A 65 4.89 -5.18 24.33
N VAL A 66 6.07 -4.69 24.73
CA VAL A 66 7.32 -4.90 23.98
C VAL A 66 7.59 -6.40 23.78
N ALA A 67 7.23 -7.24 24.76
CA ALA A 67 7.34 -8.69 24.66
C ALA A 67 6.41 -9.26 23.57
N THR A 68 5.14 -8.83 23.52
CA THR A 68 4.20 -9.23 22.45
C THR A 68 4.75 -8.90 21.07
N VAL A 69 5.21 -7.65 20.88
CA VAL A 69 5.77 -7.21 19.59
C VAL A 69 7.01 -8.04 19.23
N HIS A 70 7.90 -8.28 20.19
CA HIS A 70 9.10 -9.11 20.00
C HIS A 70 8.74 -10.54 19.57
N CYS A 71 7.81 -11.19 20.26
CA CYS A 71 7.34 -12.54 19.94
C CYS A 71 6.70 -12.63 18.55
N VAL A 72 5.89 -11.64 18.16
CA VAL A 72 5.31 -11.58 16.81
C VAL A 72 6.37 -11.40 15.74
N VAL A 73 7.33 -10.49 15.94
CA VAL A 73 8.46 -10.32 15.01
C VAL A 73 9.31 -11.59 14.92
N GLN A 74 9.52 -12.29 16.04
CA GLN A 74 10.23 -13.57 16.07
C GLN A 74 9.47 -14.65 15.28
N ALA A 75 8.16 -14.75 15.46
CA ALA A 75 7.33 -15.70 14.73
C ALA A 75 7.35 -15.39 13.22
N LEU A 76 7.27 -14.11 12.82
CA LEU A 76 7.36 -13.68 11.42
C LEU A 76 8.67 -14.07 10.74
N LYS A 77 9.80 -13.99 11.47
CA LYS A 77 11.11 -14.44 10.95
C LYS A 77 11.16 -15.93 10.62
N SER A 78 10.23 -16.71 11.15
CA SER A 78 10.17 -18.17 10.99
C SER A 78 9.25 -18.61 9.85
N CYS A 79 8.60 -17.65 9.16
CA CYS A 79 7.63 -17.89 8.09
C CYS A 79 8.05 -17.17 6.81
N ASP A 80 7.54 -17.63 5.65
CA ASP A 80 7.74 -16.91 4.39
C ASP A 80 6.83 -15.66 4.39
N PRO A 81 7.39 -14.43 4.43
CA PRO A 81 6.59 -13.22 4.51
C PRO A 81 5.66 -13.02 3.29
N ARG A 82 5.95 -13.69 2.16
CA ARG A 82 5.14 -13.64 0.94
C ARG A 82 3.76 -14.27 1.09
N HIS A 83 3.56 -15.12 2.09
CA HIS A 83 2.26 -15.79 2.29
C HIS A 83 1.22 -14.89 2.96
N LEU A 84 1.64 -13.85 3.68
CA LEU A 84 0.75 -13.04 4.53
C LEU A 84 -0.28 -12.21 3.75
N PHE A 85 -0.06 -11.96 2.46
CA PHE A 85 -0.91 -11.09 1.64
C PHE A 85 -1.27 -11.66 0.26
N ARG A 86 -0.88 -12.90 -0.07
CA ARG A 86 -1.03 -13.49 -1.42
C ARG A 86 -2.39 -14.12 -1.71
N PHE A 87 -3.33 -14.03 -0.78
CA PHE A 87 -4.62 -14.70 -0.87
C PHE A 87 -5.47 -14.14 -2.03
N PRO A 88 -6.00 -14.98 -2.93
CA PRO A 88 -6.69 -14.53 -4.14
C PRO A 88 -7.92 -13.66 -3.89
N GLU A 89 -8.52 -13.70 -2.69
CA GLU A 89 -9.75 -12.97 -2.36
C GLU A 89 -9.65 -12.00 -1.17
N ILE A 90 -8.48 -11.39 -0.91
CA ILE A 90 -8.44 -10.25 0.02
C ILE A 90 -9.00 -8.99 -0.67
N THR A 91 -10.34 -8.92 -0.73
CA THR A 91 -11.05 -7.71 -1.14
C THR A 91 -11.50 -6.95 0.08
N GLY A 92 -11.17 -5.66 0.16
CA GLY A 92 -11.69 -4.79 1.23
C GLY A 92 -11.00 -4.94 2.58
N LEU A 93 -9.74 -5.42 2.62
CA LEU A 93 -8.91 -5.42 3.82
C LEU A 93 -8.87 -4.04 4.48
N GLN A 94 -9.05 -3.97 5.81
CA GLN A 94 -9.11 -2.72 6.55
C GLN A 94 -7.83 -2.53 7.38
N LEU A 95 -6.93 -1.69 6.89
CA LEU A 95 -5.66 -1.31 7.51
C LEU A 95 -5.46 0.23 7.52
N PRO A 96 -6.45 1.03 7.97
CA PRO A 96 -6.25 2.47 8.09
C PRO A 96 -5.14 2.77 9.10
N ASP A 97 -4.28 3.73 8.77
CA ASP A 97 -3.15 4.22 9.57
C ASP A 97 -2.13 3.13 9.94
N ALA A 98 -2.15 1.97 9.26
CA ALA A 98 -1.23 0.87 9.54
C ALA A 98 0.21 1.28 9.22
N ASN A 99 1.10 1.14 10.19
CA ASN A 99 2.53 1.32 9.97
C ASN A 99 3.14 -0.01 9.52
N LEU A 100 3.35 -0.14 8.21
CA LEU A 100 3.94 -1.35 7.65
C LEU A 100 5.47 -1.24 7.53
N GLU A 101 6.08 -0.07 7.76
CA GLU A 101 7.50 0.25 7.50
C GLU A 101 8.48 -0.80 8.05
N HIS A 102 8.38 -1.13 9.34
CA HIS A 102 9.37 -1.95 10.06
C HIS A 102 9.03 -3.44 10.20
N ALA A 103 7.89 -3.86 9.67
CA ALA A 103 7.34 -5.19 9.95
C ALA A 103 8.03 -6.34 9.20
N GLY A 104 9.00 -6.05 8.30
CA GLY A 104 9.51 -7.07 7.37
C GLY A 104 8.43 -7.64 6.44
N ILE A 105 7.25 -7.01 6.40
CA ILE A 105 6.12 -7.39 5.57
C ILE A 105 6.51 -7.21 4.10
N ASP A 106 6.45 -8.33 3.38
CA ASP A 106 6.58 -8.39 1.93
C ASP A 106 5.20 -8.23 1.29
N LEU A 107 5.09 -7.23 0.41
CA LEU A 107 3.88 -6.97 -0.37
C LEU A 107 4.01 -7.47 -1.81
N ALA A 108 5.06 -8.27 -2.10
CA ALA A 108 5.21 -8.94 -3.37
C ALA A 108 4.00 -9.85 -3.65
N GLU A 109 3.35 -9.63 -4.79
CA GLU A 109 2.17 -10.34 -5.26
C GLU A 109 0.98 -10.27 -4.30
N ALA A 110 0.95 -9.25 -3.44
CA ALA A 110 -0.13 -9.07 -2.48
C ALA A 110 -1.46 -8.78 -3.20
N SER A 111 -2.54 -9.44 -2.79
CA SER A 111 -3.90 -9.08 -3.15
C SER A 111 -4.43 -8.06 -2.15
N LEU A 112 -4.51 -6.81 -2.59
CA LEU A 112 -4.97 -5.65 -1.80
C LEU A 112 -6.12 -4.95 -2.52
N LYS A 113 -6.89 -5.70 -3.32
CA LYS A 113 -8.00 -5.17 -4.10
C LYS A 113 -9.02 -4.50 -3.18
N SER A 114 -9.40 -3.27 -3.48
CA SER A 114 -10.32 -2.48 -2.66
C SER A 114 -9.91 -2.33 -1.19
N ALA A 115 -8.66 -2.62 -0.82
CA ALA A 115 -8.18 -2.49 0.56
C ALA A 115 -8.22 -1.03 0.99
N ASN A 116 -8.59 -0.79 2.25
CA ASN A 116 -8.45 0.49 2.90
C ASN A 116 -7.08 0.57 3.59
N LEU A 117 -6.17 1.31 2.99
CA LEU A 117 -4.83 1.64 3.45
C LEU A 117 -4.71 3.16 3.71
N ALA A 118 -5.83 3.85 3.98
CA ALA A 118 -5.82 5.28 4.19
C ALA A 118 -4.91 5.62 5.38
N GLY A 119 -3.97 6.56 5.19
CA GLY A 119 -2.98 6.94 6.22
C GLY A 119 -1.89 5.91 6.51
N ALA A 120 -1.90 4.73 5.86
CA ALA A 120 -0.91 3.70 6.11
C ALA A 120 0.50 4.13 5.67
N SER A 121 1.53 3.69 6.40
CA SER A 121 2.94 3.87 6.02
C SER A 121 3.45 2.66 5.24
N LEU A 122 3.72 2.88 3.96
CA LEU A 122 4.38 2.03 2.98
C LEU A 122 5.79 2.56 2.64
N ALA A 123 6.31 3.51 3.43
CA ALA A 123 7.57 4.19 3.16
C ALA A 123 8.72 3.20 2.95
N GLY A 124 9.49 3.40 1.88
CA GLY A 124 10.64 2.57 1.52
C GLY A 124 10.31 1.12 1.10
N LYS A 125 9.03 0.71 1.08
CA LYS A 125 8.66 -0.68 0.77
C LYS A 125 8.73 -1.00 -0.70
N THR A 126 8.91 -2.29 -0.98
CA THR A 126 8.69 -2.86 -2.32
C THR A 126 7.30 -3.47 -2.38
N VAL A 127 6.52 -3.05 -3.37
CA VAL A 127 5.16 -3.51 -3.69
C VAL A 127 5.21 -4.06 -5.12
N ALA A 128 5.85 -5.21 -5.27
CA ALA A 128 6.04 -5.85 -6.58
C ALA A 128 4.83 -6.70 -6.93
N GLN A 129 4.32 -6.62 -8.16
CA GLN A 129 3.26 -7.50 -8.69
C GLN A 129 1.96 -7.52 -7.86
N ALA A 130 1.77 -6.55 -6.96
CA ALA A 130 0.60 -6.50 -6.09
C ALA A 130 -0.63 -5.98 -6.85
N ASN A 131 -1.82 -6.43 -6.45
CA ASN A 131 -3.08 -5.91 -6.93
C ASN A 131 -3.68 -4.94 -5.91
N LEU A 132 -3.54 -3.64 -6.17
CA LEU A 132 -4.12 -2.51 -5.44
C LEU A 132 -5.38 -1.96 -6.13
N SER A 133 -5.98 -2.67 -7.09
CA SER A 133 -7.12 -2.16 -7.86
C SER A 133 -8.27 -1.74 -6.93
N GLY A 134 -8.72 -0.49 -7.04
CA GLY A 134 -9.75 0.12 -6.19
C GLY A 134 -9.35 0.36 -4.74
N ALA A 135 -8.09 0.11 -4.35
CA ALA A 135 -7.62 0.36 -2.99
C ALA A 135 -7.67 1.86 -2.63
N VAL A 136 -7.91 2.15 -1.36
CA VAL A 136 -7.92 3.51 -0.81
C VAL A 136 -6.63 3.73 -0.02
N LEU A 137 -5.71 4.47 -0.60
CA LEU A 137 -4.42 4.92 -0.03
C LEU A 137 -4.42 6.43 0.26
N ASN A 138 -5.58 7.03 0.48
CA ASN A 138 -5.67 8.46 0.79
C ASN A 138 -4.80 8.80 2.00
N HIS A 139 -4.03 9.89 1.95
CA HIS A 139 -3.10 10.31 3.00
C HIS A 139 -2.00 9.30 3.36
N ALA A 140 -1.85 8.18 2.62
CA ALA A 140 -0.82 7.19 2.90
C ALA A 140 0.58 7.76 2.70
N ASP A 141 1.55 7.26 3.47
CA ASP A 141 2.96 7.54 3.25
C ASP A 141 3.60 6.45 2.40
N CYS A 142 3.77 6.73 1.12
CA CYS A 142 4.46 5.89 0.14
C CYS A 142 5.85 6.46 -0.22
N ALA A 143 6.44 7.32 0.62
CA ALA A 143 7.70 7.96 0.29
C ALA A 143 8.79 6.91 0.02
N LYS A 144 9.50 7.06 -1.11
CA LYS A 144 10.59 6.16 -1.54
C LYS A 144 10.17 4.68 -1.70
N SER A 145 8.89 4.37 -1.80
CA SER A 145 8.44 3.01 -2.09
C SER A 145 8.76 2.63 -3.55
N ARG A 146 8.73 1.33 -3.85
CA ARG A 146 8.97 0.76 -5.18
C ARG A 146 7.78 -0.10 -5.60
N PHE A 147 6.98 0.41 -6.52
CA PHE A 147 5.90 -0.31 -7.17
C PHE A 147 6.42 -0.92 -8.48
N VAL A 148 6.34 -2.25 -8.62
CA VAL A 148 7.02 -2.97 -9.72
C VAL A 148 6.06 -3.96 -10.38
N GLY A 149 5.58 -3.69 -11.59
CA GLY A 149 4.77 -4.62 -12.39
C GLY A 149 3.42 -5.08 -11.79
N GLY A 150 2.85 -4.32 -10.85
CA GLY A 150 1.53 -4.57 -10.26
C GLY A 150 0.39 -3.73 -10.88
N GLU A 151 -0.82 -3.87 -10.32
CA GLU A 151 -2.02 -3.14 -10.75
C GLU A 151 -2.56 -2.23 -9.64
N ALA A 152 -3.00 -1.03 -10.00
CA ALA A 152 -3.64 -0.06 -9.11
C ALA A 152 -4.81 0.64 -9.83
N HIS A 153 -5.54 -0.12 -10.65
CA HIS A 153 -6.66 0.40 -11.44
C HIS A 153 -7.72 1.06 -10.55
N GLY A 154 -8.02 2.34 -10.78
CA GLY A 154 -8.99 3.09 -9.97
C GLY A 154 -8.64 3.22 -8.48
N ALA A 155 -7.38 2.94 -8.09
CA ALA A 155 -6.92 3.14 -6.73
C ALA A 155 -6.88 4.64 -6.40
N ARG A 156 -7.08 4.98 -5.12
CA ARG A 156 -7.10 6.37 -4.65
C ARG A 156 -5.89 6.68 -3.79
N PHE A 157 -5.05 7.59 -4.25
CA PHE A 157 -3.87 8.12 -3.57
C PHE A 157 -4.07 9.60 -3.20
N ILE A 158 -5.31 10.02 -2.89
CA ILE A 158 -5.61 11.42 -2.65
C ILE A 158 -4.81 11.93 -1.44
N ASP A 159 -4.12 13.06 -1.59
CA ASP A 159 -3.24 13.63 -0.56
C ASP A 159 -2.13 12.67 -0.06
N ALA A 160 -1.82 11.59 -0.80
CA ALA A 160 -0.76 10.66 -0.43
C ALA A 160 0.63 11.28 -0.58
N LYS A 161 1.58 10.85 0.26
CA LYS A 161 2.99 11.25 0.18
C LYS A 161 3.75 10.18 -0.60
N CYS A 162 4.08 10.45 -1.84
CA CYS A 162 4.77 9.53 -2.75
C CYS A 162 6.13 10.10 -3.19
N ASP A 163 6.76 10.94 -2.38
CA ASP A 163 8.03 11.59 -2.69
C ASP A 163 9.13 10.57 -2.92
N GLY A 164 9.82 10.70 -4.06
CA GLY A 164 10.86 9.76 -4.47
C GLY A 164 10.36 8.33 -4.67
N ALA A 165 9.04 8.09 -4.70
CA ALA A 165 8.51 6.76 -5.01
C ALA A 165 8.86 6.39 -6.46
N THR A 166 9.03 5.10 -6.71
CA THR A 166 9.31 4.57 -8.04
C THR A 166 8.20 3.63 -8.49
N PHE A 167 7.72 3.83 -9.71
CA PHE A 167 6.72 3.02 -10.38
C PHE A 167 7.37 2.48 -11.65
N ARG A 168 7.55 1.17 -11.75
CA ARG A 168 8.37 0.58 -12.82
C ARG A 168 7.82 -0.72 -13.36
N GLU A 169 8.41 -1.16 -14.47
CA GLU A 169 8.30 -2.53 -15.00
C GLU A 169 6.86 -2.95 -15.32
N GLY A 170 6.08 -2.08 -15.99
CA GLY A 170 4.71 -2.39 -16.40
C GLY A 170 3.67 -2.19 -15.29
N PHE A 171 4.00 -1.44 -14.24
CA PHE A 171 3.01 -1.04 -13.24
C PHE A 171 1.87 -0.28 -13.93
N SER A 172 0.63 -0.69 -13.64
CA SER A 172 -0.58 -0.11 -14.26
C SER A 172 -1.45 0.57 -13.22
N ALA A 173 -1.67 1.87 -13.37
CA ALA A 173 -2.53 2.68 -12.53
C ALA A 173 -3.59 3.42 -13.35
N VAL A 174 -4.18 2.73 -14.34
CA VAL A 174 -5.28 3.27 -15.17
C VAL A 174 -6.41 3.76 -14.29
N GLY A 175 -6.82 5.01 -14.51
CA GLY A 175 -7.91 5.65 -13.78
C GLY A 175 -7.63 5.88 -12.28
N ALA A 176 -6.39 5.68 -11.81
CA ALA A 176 -6.04 5.97 -10.43
C ALA A 176 -6.16 7.47 -10.12
N ASP A 177 -6.50 7.79 -8.88
CA ASP A 177 -6.70 9.16 -8.42
C ASP A 177 -5.58 9.59 -7.50
N PHE A 178 -4.65 10.38 -8.03
CA PHE A 178 -3.55 11.05 -7.35
C PHE A 178 -3.85 12.52 -7.05
N THR A 179 -5.14 12.91 -6.93
CA THR A 179 -5.51 14.29 -6.58
C THR A 179 -4.73 14.76 -5.35
N THR A 180 -4.09 15.93 -5.49
CA THR A 180 -3.27 16.59 -4.45
C THR A 180 -2.14 15.73 -3.85
N ALA A 181 -1.81 14.59 -4.47
CA ALA A 181 -0.70 13.75 -4.03
C ALA A 181 0.64 14.47 -4.19
N ARG A 182 1.57 14.20 -3.27
CA ARG A 182 2.94 14.72 -3.32
C ARG A 182 3.82 13.69 -4.00
N LEU A 183 4.22 13.95 -5.24
CA LEU A 183 5.00 13.06 -6.10
C LEU A 183 6.37 13.68 -6.43
N VAL A 184 6.90 14.50 -5.52
CA VAL A 184 8.16 15.22 -5.74
C VAL A 184 9.30 14.23 -5.92
N GLY A 185 10.04 14.35 -7.02
CA GLY A 185 11.14 13.45 -7.37
C GLY A 185 10.71 12.00 -7.67
N ALA A 186 9.41 11.73 -7.83
CA ALA A 186 8.93 10.39 -8.17
C ALA A 186 9.41 9.96 -9.57
N THR A 187 9.64 8.66 -9.76
CA THR A 187 10.01 8.11 -11.06
C THR A 187 8.93 7.17 -11.58
N PHE A 188 8.50 7.39 -12.82
CA PHE A 188 7.61 6.54 -13.58
C PHE A 188 8.37 6.04 -14.81
N ASP A 189 8.58 4.72 -14.90
CA ASP A 189 9.38 4.09 -15.95
C ASP A 189 8.64 2.86 -16.50
N ASN A 190 8.16 2.95 -17.74
CA ASN A 190 7.31 1.94 -18.37
C ASN A 190 6.01 1.70 -17.57
N VAL A 191 5.22 2.76 -17.39
CA VAL A 191 4.01 2.79 -16.55
C VAL A 191 2.79 3.22 -17.36
N ASP A 192 1.65 2.59 -17.08
CA ASP A 192 0.34 2.98 -17.62
C ASP A 192 -0.44 3.85 -16.63
N LEU A 193 -0.61 5.12 -16.97
CA LEU A 193 -1.38 6.12 -16.21
C LEU A 193 -2.59 6.63 -17.01
N ARG A 194 -3.10 5.85 -17.96
CA ARG A 194 -4.25 6.26 -18.78
C ARG A 194 -5.45 6.66 -17.91
N GLY A 195 -6.05 7.80 -18.21
CA GLY A 195 -7.20 8.33 -17.48
C GLY A 195 -6.94 8.64 -16.00
N ALA A 196 -5.69 8.63 -15.53
CA ALA A 196 -5.37 8.97 -14.15
C ALA A 196 -5.73 10.42 -13.82
N THR A 197 -6.16 10.66 -12.59
CA THR A 197 -6.44 12.01 -12.08
C THR A 197 -5.24 12.49 -11.27
N LEU A 198 -4.61 13.58 -11.70
CA LEU A 198 -3.43 14.21 -11.09
C LEU A 198 -3.72 15.67 -10.72
N ILE A 199 -4.99 15.98 -10.42
CA ILE A 199 -5.44 17.34 -10.15
C ILE A 199 -4.72 17.89 -8.92
N GLY A 200 -4.02 19.02 -9.06
CA GLY A 200 -3.28 19.64 -7.95
C GLY A 200 -2.09 18.81 -7.43
N ALA A 201 -1.75 17.69 -8.08
CA ALA A 201 -0.62 16.86 -7.66
C ALA A 201 0.69 17.62 -7.83
N ASN A 202 1.65 17.40 -6.91
CA ASN A 202 2.97 17.99 -7.03
C ASN A 202 3.94 17.01 -7.71
N LEU A 203 4.28 17.29 -8.97
CA LEU A 203 5.16 16.51 -9.84
C LEU A 203 6.56 17.14 -9.98
N SER A 204 6.93 18.04 -9.07
CA SER A 204 8.23 18.72 -9.15
C SER A 204 9.38 17.69 -9.10
N ASP A 205 10.38 17.86 -9.97
CA ASP A 205 11.52 16.94 -10.15
C ASP A 205 11.14 15.49 -10.55
N ALA A 206 9.87 15.22 -10.90
CA ALA A 206 9.46 13.89 -11.31
C ALA A 206 10.03 13.51 -12.69
N THR A 207 10.30 12.21 -12.89
CA THR A 207 10.77 11.68 -14.16
C THR A 207 9.74 10.70 -14.73
N PHE A 208 9.37 10.91 -15.98
CA PHE A 208 8.49 10.05 -16.77
C PHE A 208 9.27 9.51 -17.96
N GLU A 209 9.42 8.20 -18.04
CA GLU A 209 10.09 7.49 -19.13
C GLU A 209 9.19 6.36 -19.64
N ASN A 210 8.86 6.35 -20.93
CA ASN A 210 7.98 5.33 -21.52
C ASN A 210 6.60 5.25 -20.83
N VAL A 211 5.97 6.40 -20.57
CA VAL A 211 4.71 6.48 -19.80
C VAL A 211 3.52 6.75 -20.71
N ASP A 212 2.42 6.05 -20.50
CA ASP A 212 1.14 6.34 -21.16
C ASP A 212 0.26 7.20 -20.24
N LEU A 213 0.08 8.47 -20.58
CA LEU A 213 -0.79 9.40 -19.86
C LEU A 213 -2.10 9.68 -20.59
N ARG A 214 -2.48 8.89 -21.60
CA ARG A 214 -3.64 9.25 -22.45
C ARG A 214 -4.91 9.48 -21.63
N GLY A 215 -5.54 10.62 -21.86
CA GLY A 215 -6.76 11.03 -21.14
C GLY A 215 -6.57 11.38 -19.66
N ALA A 216 -5.32 11.46 -19.15
CA ALA A 216 -5.07 11.87 -17.78
C ALA A 216 -5.42 13.35 -17.55
N ASN A 217 -5.76 13.70 -16.30
CA ASN A 217 -6.11 15.06 -15.93
C ASN A 217 -5.08 15.66 -14.97
N LEU A 218 -4.25 16.57 -15.48
CA LEU A 218 -3.20 17.29 -14.75
C LEU A 218 -3.64 18.74 -14.41
N THR A 219 -4.95 19.00 -14.28
CA THR A 219 -5.43 20.35 -13.94
C THR A 219 -4.85 20.84 -12.61
N GLY A 220 -4.18 21.99 -12.62
CA GLY A 220 -3.54 22.54 -11.42
C GLY A 220 -2.35 21.74 -10.89
N ALA A 221 -1.87 20.71 -11.60
CA ALA A 221 -0.66 19.99 -11.20
C ALA A 221 0.55 20.94 -11.19
N ILE A 222 1.43 20.77 -10.20
CA ILE A 222 2.66 21.54 -10.06
C ILE A 222 3.76 20.78 -10.80
N CYS A 223 4.10 21.25 -11.99
CA CYS A 223 5.19 20.71 -12.81
C CYS A 223 6.35 21.70 -12.78
N SER A 224 7.43 21.34 -12.10
CA SER A 224 8.68 22.12 -12.09
C SER A 224 9.87 21.18 -12.16
N TYR A 225 10.75 21.37 -13.14
CA TYR A 225 11.95 20.54 -13.36
C TYR A 225 11.69 19.05 -13.65
N GLU A 226 10.47 18.74 -14.07
CA GLU A 226 10.09 17.40 -14.49
C GLU A 226 10.74 17.01 -15.83
N LYS A 227 10.93 15.71 -16.04
CA LYS A 227 11.52 15.15 -17.26
C LYS A 227 10.55 14.18 -17.92
N TRP A 228 10.35 14.35 -19.22
CA TRP A 228 9.44 13.54 -20.03
C TRP A 228 10.25 12.94 -21.18
N THR A 229 10.30 11.63 -21.26
CA THR A 229 10.94 10.89 -22.35
C THR A 229 9.98 9.82 -22.83
N ASN A 230 9.59 9.87 -24.11
CA ASN A 230 8.64 8.92 -24.70
C ASN A 230 7.33 8.80 -23.89
N VAL A 231 6.64 9.93 -23.71
CA VAL A 231 5.38 9.99 -22.94
C VAL A 231 4.21 10.27 -23.88
N ASP A 232 3.21 9.40 -23.90
CA ASP A 232 1.99 9.63 -24.67
C ASP A 232 1.03 10.54 -23.90
N THR A 233 0.89 11.77 -24.38
CA THR A 233 0.04 12.80 -23.77
C THR A 233 -1.29 13.01 -24.50
N THR A 234 -1.68 12.07 -25.38
CA THR A 234 -2.90 12.23 -26.19
C THR A 234 -4.13 12.40 -25.30
N GLY A 235 -4.80 13.54 -25.43
CA GLY A 235 -6.01 13.85 -24.66
C GLY A 235 -5.76 14.21 -23.19
N VAL A 236 -4.51 14.43 -22.78
CA VAL A 236 -4.20 14.94 -21.43
C VAL A 236 -4.75 16.35 -21.27
N ILE A 237 -5.37 16.63 -20.12
CA ILE A 237 -5.99 17.92 -19.79
C ILE A 237 -5.16 18.65 -18.73
N THR A 238 -4.79 19.92 -18.98
CA THR A 238 -4.24 20.89 -18.02
C THR A 238 -5.06 22.16 -18.00
N ASN A 239 -5.47 22.63 -16.81
CA ASN A 239 -6.25 23.86 -16.63
C ASN A 239 -7.48 23.96 -17.57
N GLY A 240 -8.15 22.82 -17.79
CA GLY A 240 -9.31 22.72 -18.70
C GLY A 240 -8.98 22.74 -20.20
N GLN A 241 -7.71 22.65 -20.59
CA GLN A 241 -7.24 22.64 -21.98
C GLN A 241 -6.33 21.43 -22.24
N PRO A 242 -6.25 20.89 -23.46
CA PRO A 242 -5.27 19.84 -23.75
C PRO A 242 -3.81 20.32 -23.62
N ILE A 243 -2.89 19.43 -23.22
CA ILE A 243 -1.46 19.74 -23.22
C ILE A 243 -0.96 20.09 -24.64
N PRO A 244 -0.13 21.15 -24.81
CA PRO A 244 0.50 21.45 -26.09
C PRO A 244 1.40 20.33 -26.60
N ARG A 245 1.34 20.03 -27.91
CA ARG A 245 2.07 18.95 -28.61
C ARG A 245 3.62 19.00 -28.54
N TRP A 246 4.25 20.00 -27.94
CA TRP A 246 5.71 20.03 -27.81
C TRP A 246 6.22 19.38 -26.52
N LEU A 247 5.32 18.96 -25.62
CA LEU A 247 5.62 18.05 -24.50
C LEU A 247 5.58 16.56 -24.92
N SER A 248 5.36 16.27 -26.19
CA SER A 248 5.26 14.91 -26.75
C SER A 248 6.42 14.52 -27.67
N GLU A 249 7.52 15.28 -27.69
CA GLU A 249 8.75 14.96 -28.45
C GLU A 249 9.92 14.64 -27.53
#